data_AF-A0A929IJL0-F1
#
_entry.id   AF-A0A929IJL0-F1
#
_cell.length_a   1.000
_cell.length_b   1.000
_cell.length_c   1.000
_cell.angle_alpha   90.00
_cell.angle_beta   90.00
_cell.angle_gamma   90.00
#
_symmetry.space_group_name_H-M   'P 1'
#
loop_
_entity.id
_entity.type
_entity.pdbx_description
1 polymer ?
#
loop_
_entity_poly.entity_id
_entity_poly.type
_entity_poly.pdbx_seq_one_letter_code
_entity_poly.pdbx_strand_id
1 'polypeptide(L)'
;MRKVLIGVVLIAVVAIGVFLIVQPWGASQRDSLVLGMPLEPPHLDPTAGAAAAIDEVVYANLFEGLTRIDENGAVQKGLAESWTISDDGLTYTFKLRAGVKFHDGGDMDSADVKFSLDRARAEDSTNAQKALFEAIAAVETPGAQTVIVKLSRPEGLFLWNMGWGDAVVVAPESADTNKA
;
A
#
# COMPACT_ATOMS: atom_id res chain seq x y z
N MET A 1 14.13 73.22 -18.21
CA MET A 1 14.04 72.04 -17.30
C MET A 1 12.64 71.42 -17.17
N ARG A 2 11.61 71.80 -17.96
CA ARG A 2 10.21 71.36 -17.71
C ARG A 2 9.54 70.57 -18.85
N LYS A 3 10.24 70.33 -19.98
CA LYS A 3 9.70 69.62 -21.16
C LYS A 3 10.31 68.23 -21.42
N VAL A 4 11.42 67.89 -20.75
CA VAL A 4 12.08 66.57 -20.90
C VAL A 4 11.50 65.53 -19.93
N LEU A 5 10.80 65.98 -18.87
CA LEU A 5 10.25 65.10 -17.83
C LEU A 5 8.91 64.42 -18.21
N ILE A 6 8.23 64.87 -19.26
CA ILE A 6 6.89 64.36 -19.62
C ILE A 6 6.98 63.16 -20.59
N GLY A 7 8.01 63.09 -21.43
CA GLY A 7 8.20 61.99 -22.38
C GLY A 7 8.66 60.66 -21.74
N VAL A 8 9.35 60.72 -20.61
CA VAL A 8 9.87 59.52 -19.92
C VAL A 8 8.80 58.88 -19.03
N VAL A 9 7.82 59.65 -18.55
CA VAL A 9 6.73 59.12 -17.72
C VAL A 9 5.70 58.33 -18.55
N LEU A 10 5.49 58.68 -19.83
CA LEU A 10 4.51 57.96 -20.66
C LEU A 10 4.99 56.57 -21.14
N ILE A 11 6.31 56.36 -21.29
CA ILE A 11 6.87 55.06 -21.71
C ILE A 11 6.97 54.10 -20.51
N ALA A 12 7.18 54.62 -19.30
CA ALA A 12 7.25 53.80 -18.09
C ALA A 12 5.89 53.21 -17.66
N VAL A 13 4.77 53.87 -17.97
CA VAL A 13 3.42 53.39 -17.59
C VAL A 13 2.91 52.27 -18.50
N VAL A 14 3.32 52.24 -19.77
CA VAL A 14 2.93 51.15 -20.70
C VAL A 14 3.72 49.86 -20.42
N ALA A 15 4.96 49.96 -19.96
CA ALA A 15 5.78 48.78 -19.62
C ALA A 15 5.36 48.09 -18.32
N ILE A 16 4.70 48.80 -17.39
CA ILE A 16 4.21 48.23 -16.12
C ILE A 16 2.80 47.62 -16.29
N GLY A 17 2.01 48.10 -17.25
CA GLY A 17 0.65 47.60 -17.49
C GLY A 17 0.55 46.20 -18.10
N VAL A 18 1.62 45.70 -18.74
CA VAL A 18 1.61 44.38 -19.41
C VAL A 18 2.11 43.25 -18.50
N PHE A 19 2.73 43.57 -17.35
CA PHE A 19 3.33 42.54 -16.48
C PHE A 19 2.38 41.99 -15.40
N LEU A 20 1.11 42.42 -15.35
CA LEU A 20 0.17 42.03 -14.29
C LEU A 20 -0.91 41.02 -14.69
N ILE A 21 -0.85 40.38 -15.88
CA ILE A 21 -1.89 39.41 -16.28
C ILE A 21 -1.31 38.11 -16.85
N VAL A 22 -0.24 37.61 -16.22
CA VAL A 22 0.02 36.17 -16.23
C VAL A 22 0.14 35.72 -14.79
N GLN A 23 -0.97 35.84 -14.05
CA GLN A 23 -1.19 34.88 -12.98
C GLN A 23 -1.31 33.53 -13.69
N PRO A 24 -0.47 32.52 -13.40
CA PRO A 24 -0.85 31.18 -13.76
C PRO A 24 -2.18 30.99 -13.04
N TRP A 25 -3.26 30.88 -13.80
CA TRP A 25 -4.42 30.18 -13.30
C TRP A 25 -3.91 28.79 -12.98
N GLY A 26 -3.47 28.62 -11.74
CA GLY A 26 -3.37 27.31 -11.13
C GLY A 26 -4.78 26.77 -11.24
N ALA A 27 -5.03 25.97 -12.28
CA ALA A 27 -6.14 25.05 -12.24
C ALA A 27 -6.01 24.38 -10.88
N SER A 28 -6.98 24.62 -10.00
CA SER A 28 -7.06 23.90 -8.73
C SER A 28 -6.89 22.44 -9.10
N GLN A 29 -5.73 21.87 -8.75
CA GLN A 29 -5.49 20.45 -8.97
C GLN A 29 -6.64 19.76 -8.26
N ARG A 30 -7.45 18.99 -9.00
CA ARG A 30 -8.47 18.17 -8.38
C ARG A 30 -7.72 17.17 -7.51
N ASP A 31 -7.89 17.30 -6.20
CA ASP A 31 -7.27 16.46 -5.16
C ASP A 31 -8.18 15.30 -4.74
N SER A 32 -9.40 15.25 -5.29
CA SER A 32 -10.37 14.18 -5.07
C SER A 32 -10.71 13.43 -6.35
N LEU A 33 -10.83 12.11 -6.25
CA LEU A 33 -11.41 11.23 -7.25
C LEU A 33 -12.71 10.62 -6.71
N VAL A 34 -13.76 10.57 -7.54
CA VAL A 34 -15.00 9.86 -7.22
C VAL A 34 -15.04 8.57 -8.02
N LEU A 35 -15.02 7.43 -7.32
CA LEU A 35 -15.15 6.11 -7.92
C LEU A 35 -16.60 5.62 -7.74
N GLY A 36 -17.28 5.28 -8.83
CA GLY A 36 -18.59 4.67 -8.79
C GLY A 36 -18.48 3.15 -8.63
N MET A 37 -18.96 2.62 -7.50
CA MET A 37 -18.91 1.19 -7.20
C MET A 37 -20.30 0.54 -7.34
N PRO A 38 -20.41 -0.68 -7.90
CA PRO A 38 -21.69 -1.36 -8.08
C PRO A 38 -22.24 -1.99 -6.80
N LEU A 39 -21.38 -2.24 -5.81
CA LEU A 39 -21.70 -2.89 -4.54
C LEU A 39 -21.07 -2.12 -3.39
N GLU A 40 -21.78 -2.09 -2.26
CA GLU A 40 -21.22 -1.67 -0.98
C GLU A 40 -20.47 -2.86 -0.35
N PRO A 41 -19.24 -2.66 0.17
CA PRO A 41 -18.57 -3.72 0.90
C PRO A 41 -19.32 -4.04 2.20
N PRO A 42 -19.51 -5.33 2.55
CA PRO A 42 -20.24 -5.72 3.75
C PRO A 42 -19.48 -5.40 5.05
N HIS A 43 -18.17 -5.20 4.96
CA HIS A 43 -17.24 -4.78 6.01
C HIS A 43 -15.91 -4.35 5.37
N LEU A 44 -14.92 -3.91 6.16
CA LEU A 44 -13.66 -3.38 5.64
C LEU A 44 -12.44 -4.29 5.88
N ASP A 45 -12.63 -5.49 6.43
CA ASP A 45 -11.55 -6.48 6.57
C ASP A 45 -11.34 -7.30 5.27
N PRO A 46 -10.23 -7.10 4.51
CA PRO A 46 -9.94 -7.87 3.30
C PRO A 46 -9.55 -9.32 3.59
N THR A 47 -9.30 -9.66 4.85
CA THR A 47 -8.87 -11.00 5.28
C THR A 47 -10.02 -11.84 5.86
N ALA A 48 -11.27 -11.34 5.81
CA ALA A 48 -12.41 -11.98 6.48
C ALA A 48 -13.71 -12.06 5.64
N GLY A 49 -13.62 -11.87 4.32
CA GLY A 49 -14.76 -11.96 3.39
C GLY A 49 -14.33 -12.08 1.94
N ALA A 50 -15.22 -12.55 1.07
CA ALA A 50 -14.94 -12.80 -0.36
C ALA A 50 -15.49 -11.70 -1.30
N ALA A 51 -16.10 -10.66 -0.76
CA ALA A 51 -16.72 -9.62 -1.56
C ALA A 51 -15.63 -8.72 -2.19
N ALA A 52 -15.53 -8.72 -3.52
CA ALA A 52 -14.54 -7.91 -4.25
C ALA A 52 -14.60 -6.41 -3.92
N ALA A 53 -15.78 -5.90 -3.57
CA ALA A 53 -15.97 -4.52 -3.14
C ALA A 53 -15.12 -4.15 -1.89
N ILE A 54 -14.73 -5.13 -1.06
CA ILE A 54 -13.85 -4.90 0.09
C ILE A 54 -12.49 -4.41 -0.42
N ASP A 55 -11.82 -5.20 -1.26
CA ASP A 55 -10.50 -4.86 -1.81
C ASP A 55 -10.53 -3.59 -2.66
N GLU A 56 -11.61 -3.36 -3.42
CA GLU A 56 -11.78 -2.13 -4.21
C GLU A 56 -11.70 -0.86 -3.34
N VAL A 57 -12.16 -0.91 -2.08
CA VAL A 57 -12.05 0.22 -1.14
C VAL A 57 -10.71 0.20 -0.40
N VAL A 58 -10.30 -0.95 0.13
CA VAL A 58 -9.32 -0.99 1.22
C VAL A 58 -7.91 -1.36 0.77
N TYR A 59 -7.76 -2.18 -0.26
CA TYR A 59 -6.44 -2.66 -0.68
C TYR A 59 -5.64 -1.53 -1.35
N ALA A 60 -4.37 -1.38 -0.94
CA ALA A 60 -3.47 -0.31 -1.38
C ALA A 60 -3.92 1.14 -1.04
N ASN A 61 -5.06 1.30 -0.35
CA ASN A 61 -5.50 2.58 0.22
C ASN A 61 -5.35 2.58 1.75
N LEU A 62 -5.78 1.50 2.40
CA LEU A 62 -5.76 1.34 3.87
C LEU A 62 -4.79 0.23 4.31
N PHE A 63 -4.72 -0.86 3.56
CA PHE A 63 -3.92 -2.04 3.88
C PHE A 63 -2.87 -2.34 2.80
N GLU A 64 -1.76 -2.95 3.22
CA GLU A 64 -0.64 -3.32 2.34
C GLU A 64 -0.11 -4.73 2.70
N GLY A 65 0.33 -5.48 1.69
CA GLY A 65 0.98 -6.79 1.84
C GLY A 65 2.50 -6.71 1.77
N LEU A 66 3.17 -7.86 1.89
CA LEU A 66 4.63 -7.94 1.75
C LEU A 66 5.09 -7.56 0.33
N THR A 67 4.33 -8.00 -0.67
CA THR A 67 4.54 -7.66 -2.08
C THR A 67 3.33 -6.88 -2.60
N ARG A 68 3.43 -6.37 -3.82
CA ARG A 68 2.34 -5.69 -4.52
C ARG A 68 2.28 -6.18 -5.95
N ILE A 69 1.09 -6.24 -6.53
CA ILE A 69 0.92 -6.55 -7.95
C ILE A 69 0.73 -5.26 -8.73
N ASP A 70 1.52 -5.07 -9.79
CA ASP A 70 1.35 -3.93 -10.69
C ASP A 70 0.35 -4.18 -11.82
N GLU A 71 0.08 -3.13 -12.61
CA GLU A 71 -0.82 -3.16 -13.76
C GLU A 71 -0.44 -4.15 -14.86
N ASN A 72 0.81 -4.60 -14.90
CA ASN A 72 1.29 -5.60 -15.86
C ASN A 72 1.22 -7.03 -15.27
N GLY A 73 0.72 -7.17 -14.05
CA GLY A 73 0.75 -8.44 -13.34
C GLY A 73 2.16 -8.88 -12.97
N ALA A 74 3.06 -7.94 -12.66
CA ALA A 74 4.36 -8.26 -12.09
C ALA A 74 4.35 -8.06 -10.56
N VAL A 75 5.13 -8.90 -9.87
CA VAL A 75 5.37 -8.77 -8.43
C VAL A 75 6.33 -7.62 -8.17
N GLN A 76 5.89 -6.69 -7.35
CA GLN A 76 6.62 -5.52 -6.87
C GLN A 76 6.80 -5.55 -5.35
N LYS A 77 7.64 -4.65 -4.87
CA LYS A 77 7.90 -4.43 -3.43
C LYS A 77 6.70 -3.75 -2.78
N GLY A 78 6.16 -4.36 -1.72
CA GLY A 78 5.20 -3.74 -0.81
C GLY A 78 5.91 -3.35 0.48
N LEU A 79 5.42 -3.87 1.62
CA LEU A 79 6.05 -3.72 2.93
C LEU A 79 7.44 -4.37 3.01
N ALA A 80 7.72 -5.36 2.16
CA ALA A 80 9.07 -5.89 1.98
C ALA A 80 9.85 -5.07 0.93
N GLU A 81 11.03 -4.54 1.30
CA GLU A 81 11.89 -3.81 0.38
C GLU A 81 12.76 -4.73 -0.50
N SER A 82 12.91 -5.99 -0.11
CA SER A 82 13.58 -7.04 -0.89
C SER A 82 13.28 -8.42 -0.30
N TRP A 83 13.55 -9.47 -1.07
CA TRP A 83 13.54 -10.84 -0.59
C TRP A 83 14.60 -11.69 -1.28
N THR A 84 14.95 -12.80 -0.66
CA THR A 84 15.73 -13.88 -1.25
C THR A 84 14.96 -15.19 -1.19
N ILE A 85 15.27 -16.10 -2.10
CA ILE A 85 14.67 -17.43 -2.20
C ILE A 85 15.81 -18.44 -2.13
N SER A 86 15.67 -19.49 -1.32
CA SER A 86 16.63 -20.60 -1.28
C SER A 86 16.62 -21.40 -2.59
N ASP A 87 17.71 -22.12 -2.87
CA ASP A 87 17.88 -22.90 -4.11
C ASP A 87 16.80 -23.99 -4.30
N ASP A 88 16.23 -24.51 -3.20
CA ASP A 88 15.15 -25.49 -3.21
C ASP A 88 13.75 -24.86 -3.37
N GLY A 89 13.64 -23.53 -3.37
CA GLY A 89 12.38 -22.80 -3.48
C GLY A 89 11.48 -22.90 -2.24
N LEU A 90 12.00 -23.37 -1.10
CA LEU A 90 11.22 -23.61 0.12
C LEU A 90 11.37 -22.53 1.18
N THR A 91 12.39 -21.68 1.11
CA THR A 91 12.63 -20.62 2.11
C THR A 91 12.68 -19.26 1.45
N TYR A 92 11.79 -18.38 1.90
CA TYR A 92 11.72 -16.98 1.48
C TYR A 92 12.14 -16.10 2.64
N THR A 93 13.18 -15.29 2.46
CA THR A 93 13.60 -14.31 3.48
C THR A 93 13.26 -12.92 3.00
N PHE A 94 12.32 -12.26 3.67
CA PHE A 94 11.91 -10.89 3.40
C PHE A 94 12.65 -9.92 4.32
N LYS A 95 13.12 -8.82 3.73
CA LYS A 95 13.58 -7.64 4.45
C LYS A 95 12.47 -6.61 4.44
N LEU A 96 11.96 -6.25 5.61
CA LEU A 96 10.90 -5.26 5.78
C LEU A 96 11.45 -3.84 5.70
N ARG A 97 10.60 -2.91 5.25
CA ARG A 97 10.89 -1.48 5.32
C ARG A 97 11.02 -1.03 6.78
N ALA A 98 11.96 -0.14 7.05
CA ALA A 98 12.15 0.45 8.37
C ALA A 98 11.18 1.61 8.63
N GLY A 99 10.71 1.75 9.88
CA GLY A 99 9.91 2.89 10.31
C GLY A 99 8.48 2.93 9.75
N VAL A 100 7.97 1.79 9.29
CA VAL A 100 6.56 1.66 8.91
C VAL A 100 5.71 1.73 10.17
N LYS A 101 4.58 2.44 10.07
CA LYS A 101 3.62 2.60 11.14
C LYS A 101 2.22 2.21 10.68
N PHE A 102 1.43 1.67 11.58
CA PHE A 102 -0.01 1.57 11.42
C PHE A 102 -0.66 2.94 11.58
N HIS A 103 -1.93 3.03 11.19
CA HIS A 103 -2.71 4.28 11.21
C HIS A 103 -2.94 4.84 12.62
N ASP A 104 -2.81 4.02 13.65
CA ASP A 104 -2.86 4.41 15.07
C ASP A 104 -1.51 4.91 15.63
N GLY A 105 -0.45 4.87 14.81
CA GLY A 105 0.91 5.27 15.16
C GLY A 105 1.81 4.15 15.70
N GLY A 106 1.27 2.95 15.92
CA GLY A 106 2.02 1.76 16.29
C GLY A 106 3.08 1.41 15.25
N ASP A 107 4.25 0.93 15.69
CA ASP A 107 5.28 0.46 14.76
C ASP A 107 4.87 -0.89 14.17
N MET A 108 5.14 -1.10 12.88
CA MET A 108 4.98 -2.40 12.25
C MET A 108 6.33 -3.12 12.18
N ASP A 109 6.34 -4.39 12.57
CA ASP A 109 7.52 -5.24 12.49
C ASP A 109 7.21 -6.68 12.00
N SER A 110 8.23 -7.54 12.02
CA SER A 110 8.13 -8.92 11.54
C SER A 110 7.15 -9.77 12.35
N ALA A 111 6.87 -9.44 13.62
CA ALA A 111 5.88 -10.13 14.43
C ALA A 111 4.45 -9.89 13.90
N ASP A 112 4.14 -8.71 13.38
CA ASP A 112 2.83 -8.39 12.79
C ASP A 112 2.61 -9.16 11.48
N VAL A 113 3.68 -9.29 10.68
CA VAL A 113 3.66 -10.14 9.48
C VAL A 113 3.40 -11.59 9.86
N LYS A 114 4.10 -12.10 10.88
CA LYS A 114 3.90 -13.46 11.39
C LYS A 114 2.46 -13.65 11.87
N PHE A 115 1.95 -12.73 12.69
CA PHE A 115 0.57 -12.75 13.16
C PHE A 115 -0.42 -12.83 12.00
N SER A 116 -0.26 -11.96 11.00
CA SER A 116 -1.16 -11.88 9.84
C SER A 116 -1.18 -13.18 9.04
N LEU A 117 -0.01 -13.75 8.74
CA LEU A 117 0.10 -15.01 8.00
C LEU A 117 -0.40 -16.22 8.81
N ASP A 118 -0.17 -16.23 10.12
CA ASP A 118 -0.69 -17.29 10.99
C ASP A 118 -2.22 -17.22 11.12
N ARG A 119 -2.78 -16.01 11.26
CA ARG A 119 -4.23 -15.78 11.26
C ARG A 119 -4.84 -16.22 9.92
N ALA A 120 -4.21 -15.89 8.80
CA ALA A 120 -4.72 -16.25 7.47
C ALA A 120 -4.79 -17.77 7.25
N ARG A 121 -3.85 -18.55 7.82
CA ARG A 121 -3.79 -20.02 7.67
C ARG A 121 -4.37 -20.81 8.86
N ALA A 122 -4.88 -20.15 9.89
CA ALA A 122 -5.45 -20.80 11.07
C ALA A 122 -6.61 -21.74 10.71
N GLU A 123 -6.88 -22.77 11.54
CA GLU A 123 -7.94 -23.74 11.28
C GLU A 123 -9.31 -23.07 11.13
N ASP A 124 -9.60 -22.09 11.98
CA ASP A 124 -10.81 -21.28 12.04
C ASP A 124 -10.75 -20.00 11.19
N SER A 125 -9.71 -19.83 10.37
CA SER A 125 -9.57 -18.68 9.48
C SER A 125 -10.79 -18.49 8.58
N THR A 126 -11.32 -17.26 8.58
CA THR A 126 -12.41 -16.81 7.71
C THR A 126 -11.91 -16.20 6.40
N ASN A 127 -10.61 -16.27 6.14
CA ASN A 127 -10.01 -15.72 4.93
C ASN A 127 -10.54 -16.45 3.69
N ALA A 128 -11.11 -15.70 2.74
CA ALA A 128 -11.70 -16.27 1.54
C ALA A 128 -10.68 -17.02 0.68
N GLN A 129 -9.40 -16.62 0.78
CA GLN A 129 -8.27 -17.16 0.05
C GLN A 129 -7.32 -17.96 0.95
N LYS A 130 -7.83 -18.61 2.00
CA LYS A 130 -7.04 -19.49 2.90
C LYS A 130 -6.10 -20.46 2.17
N ALA A 131 -6.52 -20.97 1.01
CA ALA A 131 -5.74 -21.88 0.17
C ALA A 131 -4.37 -21.31 -0.26
N LEU A 132 -4.25 -19.98 -0.41
CA LEU A 132 -3.00 -19.32 -0.79
C LEU A 132 -1.87 -19.50 0.24
N PHE A 133 -2.23 -19.79 1.49
CA PHE A 133 -1.32 -19.88 2.63
C PHE A 133 -1.00 -21.34 3.02
N GLU A 134 -1.63 -22.34 2.40
CA GLU A 134 -1.49 -23.76 2.76
C GLU A 134 -0.06 -24.29 2.64
N ALA A 135 0.75 -23.73 1.73
CA ALA A 135 2.13 -24.12 1.57
C ALA A 135 2.99 -23.66 2.77
N ILE A 136 2.58 -22.64 3.52
CA ILE A 136 3.35 -22.08 4.63
C ILE A 136 3.41 -23.08 5.78
N ALA A 137 4.59 -23.65 6.00
CA ALA A 137 4.87 -24.53 7.13
C ALA A 137 5.19 -23.71 8.39
N ALA A 138 6.05 -22.69 8.26
CA ALA A 138 6.46 -21.86 9.38
C ALA A 138 6.78 -20.43 8.94
N VAL A 139 6.61 -19.49 9.89
CA VAL A 139 7.05 -18.10 9.76
C VAL A 139 7.92 -17.77 10.97
N GLU A 140 9.14 -17.34 10.71
CA GLU A 140 10.15 -17.02 11.73
C GLU A 140 10.53 -15.54 11.64
N THR A 141 10.82 -14.95 12.80
CA THR A 141 11.05 -13.51 12.96
C THR A 141 12.37 -13.26 13.69
N PRO A 142 13.54 -13.58 13.09
CA PRO A 142 14.84 -13.50 13.76
C PRO A 142 15.26 -12.07 14.14
N GLY A 143 14.54 -11.06 13.65
CA GLY A 143 14.64 -9.67 14.07
C GLY A 143 13.47 -8.85 13.53
N ALA A 144 13.30 -7.64 14.03
CA ALA A 144 12.14 -6.78 13.73
C ALA A 144 11.92 -6.51 12.22
N GLN A 145 12.96 -6.54 11.40
CA GLN A 145 12.87 -6.24 9.97
C GLN A 145 13.12 -7.45 9.07
N THR A 146 13.13 -8.66 9.64
CA THR A 146 13.40 -9.89 8.90
C THR A 146 12.29 -10.89 9.16
N VAL A 147 11.65 -11.35 8.09
CA VAL A 147 10.67 -12.43 8.11
C VAL A 147 11.22 -13.57 7.26
N ILE A 148 11.25 -14.78 7.82
CA ILE A 148 11.60 -15.99 7.08
C ILE A 148 10.35 -16.85 6.99
N VAL A 149 9.86 -17.06 5.76
CA VAL A 149 8.74 -17.98 5.49
C VAL A 149 9.30 -19.28 4.95
N LYS A 150 8.95 -20.38 5.59
CA LYS A 150 9.29 -21.75 5.17
C LYS A 150 8.06 -22.43 4.60
N LEU A 151 8.20 -23.00 3.43
CA LEU A 151 7.15 -23.73 2.73
C LEU A 151 7.34 -25.24 2.91
N SER A 152 6.22 -25.97 2.96
CA SER A 152 6.18 -27.44 2.98
C SER A 152 6.38 -28.07 1.61
N ARG A 153 6.17 -27.29 0.54
CA ARG A 153 6.33 -27.66 -0.86
C ARG A 153 6.69 -26.41 -1.67
N PRO A 154 7.35 -26.53 -2.84
CA PRO A 154 7.54 -25.38 -3.72
C PRO A 154 6.19 -24.80 -4.15
N GLU A 155 6.07 -23.48 -4.08
CA GLU A 155 4.88 -22.72 -4.52
C GLU A 155 5.35 -21.58 -5.42
N GLY A 156 5.20 -21.75 -6.74
CA GLY A 156 5.73 -20.81 -7.73
C GLY A 156 5.01 -19.46 -7.72
N LEU A 157 3.78 -19.41 -7.21
CA LEU A 157 3.01 -18.18 -7.07
C LEU A 157 3.16 -17.54 -5.69
N PHE A 158 4.04 -18.03 -4.81
CA PHE A 158 4.06 -17.58 -3.42
C PHE A 158 4.21 -16.06 -3.29
N LEU A 159 5.18 -15.45 -3.99
CA LEU A 159 5.37 -13.99 -3.97
C LEU A 159 4.20 -13.22 -4.59
N TRP A 160 3.50 -13.81 -5.56
CA TRP A 160 2.30 -13.24 -6.16
C TRP A 160 1.14 -13.24 -5.17
N ASN A 161 0.94 -14.37 -4.48
CA ASN A 161 -0.09 -14.54 -3.47
C ASN A 161 0.07 -13.55 -2.31
N MET A 162 1.31 -13.24 -1.91
CA MET A 162 1.60 -12.23 -0.88
C MET A 162 1.27 -10.78 -1.30
N GLY A 163 0.88 -10.59 -2.57
CA GLY A 163 0.44 -9.32 -3.12
C GLY A 163 -1.07 -9.17 -3.18
N TRP A 164 -1.84 -10.16 -2.74
CA TRP A 164 -3.31 -10.08 -2.70
C TRP A 164 -3.81 -9.30 -1.48
N GLY A 165 -5.03 -8.76 -1.58
CA GLY A 165 -5.73 -8.10 -0.47
C GLY A 165 -5.93 -9.01 0.74
N ASP A 166 -6.18 -10.30 0.49
CA ASP A 166 -6.30 -11.31 1.54
C ASP A 166 -4.98 -11.59 2.29
N ALA A 167 -3.83 -11.12 1.78
CA ALA A 167 -2.50 -11.33 2.35
C ALA A 167 -1.89 -10.08 2.98
N VAL A 168 -2.70 -9.05 3.23
CA VAL A 168 -2.24 -7.80 3.88
C VAL A 168 -1.76 -8.04 5.31
N VAL A 169 -0.89 -7.15 5.80
CA VAL A 169 -0.44 -7.12 7.19
C VAL A 169 -1.41 -6.26 8.00
N VAL A 170 -1.87 -6.81 9.13
CA VAL A 170 -2.80 -6.16 10.06
C VAL A 170 -2.17 -6.06 11.45
N ALA A 171 -2.50 -4.99 12.17
CA ALA A 171 -2.13 -4.84 13.58
C ALA A 171 -2.95 -5.84 14.44
N PRO A 172 -2.30 -6.66 15.29
CA PRO A 172 -3.01 -7.59 16.18
C PRO A 172 -4.09 -6.92 17.05
N GLU A 173 -3.86 -5.68 17.45
CA GLU A 173 -4.72 -4.91 18.35
C GLU A 173 -6.06 -4.50 17.72
N SER A 174 -6.11 -4.35 16.39
CA SER A 174 -7.31 -3.89 15.69
C SER A 174 -7.91 -4.94 14.75
N ALA A 175 -7.19 -6.03 14.45
CA ALA A 175 -7.57 -7.03 13.45
C ALA A 175 -9.00 -7.56 13.62
N ASP A 176 -9.42 -7.86 14.85
CA ASP A 176 -10.76 -8.39 15.14
C ASP A 176 -11.88 -7.38 14.90
N THR A 177 -11.55 -6.08 14.90
CA THR A 177 -12.51 -4.98 14.72
C THR A 177 -12.59 -4.48 13.28
N ASN A 178 -11.71 -4.93 12.38
CA ASN A 178 -11.76 -4.53 10.97
C ASN A 178 -13.06 -4.99 10.26
N LYS A 179 -13.69 -6.03 10.81
CA LYS A 179 -14.96 -6.59 10.30
C LYS A 179 -16.21 -5.93 10.91
N ALA A 180 -16.05 -5.11 11.95
CA ALA A 180 -17.15 -4.56 12.74
C ALA A 180 -18.03 -3.58 11.96
#